data_AF-A0A6L4ZBG7-F1
#
_entry.id   AF-A0A6L4ZBG7-F1
#
_cell.length_a   1.000
_cell.length_b   1.000
_cell.length_c   1.000
_cell.angle_alpha   90.00
_cell.angle_beta   90.00
_cell.angle_gamma   90.00
#
_symmetry.space_group_name_H-M   'P 1'
#
loop_
_entity.id
_entity.type
_entity.pdbx_description
1 polymer ?
#
loop_
_entity_poly.entity_id
_entity_poly.type
_entity_poly.pdbx_seq_one_letter_code
_entity_poly.pdbx_strand_id
1 'polypeptide(L)'
;MEIPSKYNPAEVEDKWYKYWMENKYFHSTPDEREPYTIVIPPPNVTGVLHMGHMLNNTIQDILVRRARMTGKNACWVPGTDHASIATEAKVVDKLRKAGIDKYDLSREDFLKHVWEWTDKHGGIILEQLKKLGASCDWDRTAFTMDEPRSKSVIKVFVDLYTKGLVYRGVRMVNWDPAAKTALSDEEVVYREVKSKLYYLKYKLAPSDSPEGEEKKPRYQTARKSEYELLKKNAKELRRFSTEAESALWEMLRSNKLGEKFRRQHILNNIIVDFVCLSKSLVIEVDGGYHNKPEIQELDNLKTNILNELGYKVIRVTNDEVLANTDGVIETIKGALLNSPPPGE
;
A
#
# COMPACT_ATOMS: atom_id res chain seq x y z
N MET A 1 58.99 20.23 -26.60
CA MET A 1 57.60 20.72 -26.55
C MET A 1 57.65 22.15 -26.05
N GLU A 2 57.21 23.11 -26.86
CA GLU A 2 56.97 24.47 -26.39
C GLU A 2 55.70 24.45 -25.52
N ILE A 3 55.81 24.93 -24.28
CA ILE A 3 54.67 25.01 -23.36
C ILE A 3 54.06 26.40 -23.50
N PRO A 4 52.78 26.54 -23.89
CA PRO A 4 52.12 27.83 -24.01
C PRO A 4 52.17 28.61 -22.68
N SER A 5 52.32 29.94 -22.76
CA SER A 5 52.33 30.81 -21.57
C SER A 5 50.95 30.96 -20.91
N LYS A 6 49.86 30.57 -21.60
CA LYS A 6 48.49 30.56 -21.09
C LYS A 6 47.86 29.19 -21.28
N TYR A 7 47.25 28.67 -20.21
CA TYR A 7 46.49 27.43 -20.25
C TYR A 7 45.09 27.68 -20.86
N ASN A 8 44.71 26.86 -21.85
CA ASN A 8 43.37 26.82 -22.41
C ASN A 8 42.68 25.49 -22.05
N PRO A 9 41.76 25.46 -21.07
CA PRO A 9 41.08 24.23 -20.66
C PRO A 9 40.28 23.58 -21.80
N ALA A 10 39.65 24.40 -22.67
CA ALA A 10 38.80 23.92 -23.76
C ALA A 10 39.54 23.03 -24.78
N GLU A 11 40.85 23.22 -24.94
CA GLU A 11 41.67 22.38 -25.84
C GLU A 11 42.13 21.06 -25.19
N VAL A 12 41.99 20.95 -23.86
CA VAL A 12 42.62 19.89 -23.05
C VAL A 12 41.58 18.95 -22.45
N GLU A 13 40.48 19.48 -21.92
CA GLU A 13 39.45 18.72 -21.20
C GLU A 13 38.80 17.64 -22.08
N ASP A 14 38.29 18.02 -23.25
CA ASP A 14 37.59 17.08 -24.15
C ASP A 14 38.52 15.99 -24.68
N LYS A 15 39.78 16.35 -24.95
CA LYS A 15 40.82 15.42 -25.39
C LYS A 15 41.07 14.34 -24.33
N TRP A 16 41.31 14.73 -23.08
CA TRP A 16 41.61 13.79 -22.01
C TRP A 16 40.41 12.94 -21.63
N TYR A 17 39.23 13.55 -21.57
CA TYR A 17 38.02 12.81 -21.22
C TYR A 17 37.71 11.73 -22.26
N LYS A 18 37.80 12.06 -23.54
CA LYS A 18 37.69 11.09 -24.65
C LYS A 18 38.71 9.96 -24.50
N TYR A 19 39.98 10.29 -24.25
CA TYR A 19 41.03 9.30 -24.03
C TYR A 19 40.73 8.35 -22.85
N TRP A 20 40.26 8.87 -21.71
CA TRP A 20 39.92 8.04 -20.54
C TRP A 20 38.75 7.09 -20.82
N MET A 21 37.74 7.57 -21.58
CA MET A 21 36.59 6.77 -21.99
C MET A 21 36.99 5.65 -22.97
N GLU A 22 37.77 5.97 -24.01
CA GLU A 22 38.24 5.01 -25.01
C GLU A 22 39.10 3.89 -24.38
N ASN A 23 39.89 4.23 -23.37
CA ASN A 23 40.73 3.27 -22.64
C ASN A 23 40.02 2.64 -21.42
N LYS A 24 38.72 2.91 -21.23
CA LYS A 24 37.90 2.35 -20.14
C LYS A 24 38.48 2.53 -18.73
N TYR A 25 39.15 3.65 -18.46
CA TYR A 25 39.81 3.87 -17.16
C TYR A 25 38.84 4.01 -15.97
N PHE A 26 37.55 4.24 -16.24
CA PHE A 26 36.53 4.35 -15.20
C PHE A 26 35.79 3.04 -14.93
N HIS A 27 35.96 2.05 -15.80
CA HIS A 27 35.32 0.76 -15.68
C HIS A 27 35.86 -0.01 -14.48
N SER A 28 34.96 -0.62 -13.69
CA SER A 28 35.32 -1.45 -12.55
C SER A 28 34.69 -2.84 -12.67
N THR A 29 35.55 -3.86 -12.60
CA THR A 29 35.16 -5.27 -12.46
C THR A 29 35.55 -5.77 -11.07
N PRO A 30 34.67 -6.51 -10.37
CA PRO A 30 35.03 -7.14 -9.10
C PRO A 30 36.31 -7.97 -9.22
N ASP A 31 37.24 -7.78 -8.28
CA ASP A 31 38.52 -8.48 -8.20
C ASP A 31 39.05 -8.50 -6.75
N GLU A 32 40.29 -8.95 -6.57
CA GLU A 32 40.94 -9.15 -5.25
C GLU A 32 41.32 -7.84 -4.52
N ARG A 33 41.23 -6.67 -5.18
CA ARG A 33 41.56 -5.39 -4.54
C ARG A 33 40.44 -5.00 -3.57
N GLU A 34 40.78 -4.21 -2.56
CA GLU A 34 39.79 -3.67 -1.62
C GLU A 34 38.71 -2.87 -2.39
N PRO A 35 37.42 -3.21 -2.28
CA PRO A 35 36.36 -2.51 -2.99
C PRO A 35 36.11 -1.13 -2.39
N TYR A 36 35.90 -0.13 -3.26
CA TYR A 36 35.50 1.22 -2.86
C TYR A 36 34.41 1.72 -3.80
N THR A 37 33.16 1.71 -3.32
CA THR A 37 32.02 2.04 -4.17
C THR A 37 31.29 3.26 -3.64
N ILE A 38 31.00 4.20 -4.55
CA ILE A 38 30.08 5.31 -4.30
C ILE A 38 28.95 5.20 -5.32
N VAL A 39 27.72 5.47 -4.88
CA VAL A 39 26.56 5.64 -5.77
C VAL A 39 26.24 7.12 -5.83
N ILE A 40 26.18 7.69 -7.03
CA ILE A 40 25.74 9.08 -7.20
C ILE A 40 24.30 9.19 -6.67
N PRO A 41 23.99 10.17 -5.81
CA PRO A 41 22.61 10.54 -5.51
C PRO A 41 21.93 10.90 -6.83
N PRO A 42 21.03 10.05 -7.36
CA PRO A 42 20.63 10.14 -8.76
C PRO A 42 19.87 11.47 -8.98
N PRO A 43 20.37 12.37 -9.84
CA PRO A 43 19.67 13.62 -10.14
C PRO A 43 18.30 13.35 -10.78
N ASN A 44 17.33 14.15 -10.37
CA ASN A 44 15.96 14.11 -10.89
C ASN A 44 15.94 14.53 -12.37
N VAL A 45 15.21 13.81 -13.23
CA VAL A 45 15.02 14.12 -14.67
C VAL A 45 14.12 15.33 -14.93
N THR A 46 14.26 16.40 -14.14
CA THR A 46 13.38 17.58 -14.15
C THR A 46 13.98 18.78 -14.89
N GLY A 47 15.22 18.67 -15.39
CA GLY A 47 15.91 19.77 -16.05
C GLY A 47 17.41 19.59 -16.17
N VAL A 48 18.13 20.69 -16.01
CA VAL A 48 19.58 20.84 -16.18
C VAL A 48 20.26 20.89 -14.81
N LEU A 49 21.48 20.37 -14.68
CA LEU A 49 22.22 20.43 -13.42
C LEU A 49 22.60 21.88 -13.05
N HIS A 50 22.52 22.18 -11.76
CA HIS A 50 22.94 23.45 -11.15
C HIS A 50 24.16 23.31 -10.24
N MET A 51 24.71 24.43 -9.73
CA MET A 51 25.94 24.45 -8.90
C MET A 51 25.93 23.51 -7.69
N GLY A 52 24.80 23.31 -7.02
CA GLY A 52 24.68 22.29 -5.96
C GLY A 52 25.04 20.87 -6.41
N HIS A 53 24.67 20.48 -7.63
CA HIS A 53 25.08 19.20 -8.21
C HIS A 53 26.59 19.17 -8.49
N MET A 54 27.16 20.28 -8.96
CA MET A 54 28.60 20.37 -9.23
C MET A 54 29.39 20.13 -7.95
N LEU A 55 29.05 20.83 -6.87
CA LEU A 55 29.67 20.63 -5.55
C LEU A 55 29.58 19.17 -5.09
N ASN A 56 28.40 18.57 -5.16
CA ASN A 56 28.16 17.20 -4.69
C ASN A 56 28.95 16.16 -5.51
N ASN A 57 28.99 16.30 -6.85
CA ASN A 57 29.69 15.37 -7.72
C ASN A 57 31.21 15.55 -7.66
N THR A 58 31.73 16.78 -7.56
CA THR A 58 33.17 17.04 -7.44
C THR A 58 33.76 16.38 -6.18
N ILE A 59 33.07 16.45 -5.04
CA ILE A 59 33.53 15.81 -3.81
C ILE A 59 33.62 14.29 -3.99
N GLN A 60 32.59 13.68 -4.57
CA GLN A 60 32.59 12.24 -4.84
C GLN A 60 33.70 11.83 -5.82
N ASP A 61 33.89 12.59 -6.90
CA ASP A 61 34.93 12.32 -7.90
C ASP A 61 36.34 12.37 -7.29
N ILE A 62 36.63 13.34 -6.42
CA ILE A 62 37.89 13.43 -5.68
C ILE A 62 38.12 12.15 -4.84
N LEU A 63 37.09 11.70 -4.11
CA LEU A 63 37.18 10.50 -3.28
C LEU A 63 37.42 9.24 -4.11
N VAL A 64 36.69 9.08 -5.22
CA VAL A 64 36.81 7.93 -6.13
C VAL A 64 38.18 7.91 -6.79
N ARG A 65 38.64 9.05 -7.32
CA ARG A 65 39.97 9.18 -7.93
C ARG A 65 41.06 8.85 -6.93
N ARG A 66 40.99 9.39 -5.70
CA ARG A 66 41.94 9.06 -4.64
C ARG A 66 41.94 7.57 -4.33
N ALA A 67 40.77 6.94 -4.16
CA ALA A 67 40.66 5.51 -3.89
C ALA A 67 41.31 4.68 -5.00
N ARG A 68 41.03 5.02 -6.27
CA ARG A 68 41.63 4.39 -7.45
C ARG A 68 43.16 4.53 -7.45
N MET A 69 43.67 5.73 -7.12
CA MET A 69 45.11 6.00 -7.03
C MET A 69 45.79 5.28 -5.87
N THR A 70 45.07 4.98 -4.79
CA THR A 70 45.58 4.19 -3.65
C THR A 70 45.51 2.68 -3.86
N GLY A 71 45.14 2.22 -5.07
CA GLY A 71 45.10 0.79 -5.42
C GLY A 71 43.79 0.08 -5.09
N LYS A 72 42.75 0.79 -4.65
CA LYS A 72 41.42 0.21 -4.42
C LYS A 72 40.68 -0.06 -5.72
N ASN A 73 39.78 -1.03 -5.72
CA ASN A 73 38.82 -1.23 -6.81
C ASN A 73 37.69 -0.19 -6.70
N ALA A 74 37.94 0.99 -7.26
CA ALA A 74 37.03 2.12 -7.16
C ALA A 74 35.93 2.06 -8.23
N CYS A 75 34.67 1.93 -7.79
CA CYS A 75 33.48 1.98 -8.63
C CYS A 75 32.63 3.19 -8.26
N TRP A 76 32.29 4.03 -9.24
CA TRP A 76 31.38 5.16 -9.03
C TRP A 76 30.20 5.01 -9.96
N VAL A 77 29.04 4.66 -9.39
CA VAL A 77 27.86 4.25 -10.15
C VAL A 77 27.01 5.49 -10.48
N PRO A 78 26.86 5.85 -11.76
CA PRO A 78 25.99 6.94 -12.17
C PRO A 78 24.54 6.47 -12.32
N GLY A 79 23.61 7.40 -12.24
CA GLY A 79 22.22 7.15 -12.57
C GLY A 79 21.34 8.39 -12.49
N THR A 80 20.09 8.27 -12.89
CA THR A 80 19.09 9.34 -12.85
C THR A 80 17.82 8.87 -12.15
N ASP A 81 17.07 9.81 -11.59
CA ASP A 81 15.81 9.52 -10.91
C ASP A 81 14.60 10.05 -11.69
N HIS A 82 13.60 9.19 -11.90
CA HIS A 82 12.32 9.50 -12.49
C HIS A 82 11.56 10.61 -11.74
N ALA A 83 11.80 10.78 -10.43
CA ALA A 83 11.28 11.89 -9.61
C ALA A 83 9.75 12.11 -9.69
N SER A 84 8.98 11.03 -9.93
CA SER A 84 7.52 10.95 -10.02
C SER A 84 6.79 12.30 -10.16
N ILE A 85 6.32 12.89 -9.05
CA ILE A 85 5.48 14.09 -9.02
C ILE A 85 6.17 15.33 -9.61
N ALA A 86 7.49 15.45 -9.43
CA ALA A 86 8.26 16.58 -9.94
C ALA A 86 8.39 16.51 -11.47
N THR A 87 8.62 15.32 -12.02
CA THR A 87 8.65 15.10 -13.47
C THR A 87 7.28 15.28 -14.08
N GLU A 88 6.23 14.75 -13.45
CA GLU A 88 4.86 14.95 -13.88
C GLU A 88 4.51 16.44 -13.98
N ALA A 89 4.82 17.23 -12.94
CA ALA A 89 4.57 18.67 -12.95
C ALA A 89 5.27 19.40 -14.10
N LYS A 90 6.52 19.02 -14.43
CA LYS A 90 7.26 19.60 -15.57
C LYS A 90 6.66 19.22 -16.92
N VAL A 91 6.26 17.97 -17.09
CA VAL A 91 5.63 17.49 -18.33
C VAL A 91 4.26 18.15 -18.52
N VAL A 92 3.46 18.27 -17.46
CA VAL A 92 2.16 18.96 -17.50
C VAL A 92 2.34 20.44 -17.85
N ASP A 93 3.32 21.13 -17.27
CA ASP A 93 3.62 22.53 -17.63
C ASP A 93 4.04 22.68 -19.10
N LYS A 94 4.87 21.74 -19.62
CA LYS A 94 5.26 21.70 -21.04
C LYS A 94 4.04 21.49 -21.95
N LEU A 95 3.17 20.53 -21.63
CA LEU A 95 1.96 20.24 -22.41
C LEU A 95 1.01 21.43 -22.41
N ARG A 96 0.81 22.06 -21.24
CA ARG A 96 -0.02 23.27 -21.11
C ARG A 96 0.50 24.41 -21.99
N LYS A 97 1.83 24.61 -22.05
CA LYS A 97 2.46 25.61 -22.95
C LYS A 97 2.28 25.28 -24.43
N ALA A 98 2.10 24.01 -24.78
CA ALA A 98 1.75 23.56 -26.12
C ALA A 98 0.22 23.58 -26.38
N GLY A 99 -0.59 24.04 -25.42
CA GLY A 99 -2.05 24.10 -25.52
C GLY A 99 -2.76 22.76 -25.30
N ILE A 100 -2.07 21.76 -24.73
CA ILE A 100 -2.62 20.41 -24.48
C ILE A 100 -2.92 20.28 -22.98
N ASP A 101 -4.15 19.91 -22.62
CA ASP A 101 -4.48 19.50 -21.26
C ASP A 101 -4.12 18.03 -21.06
N LYS A 102 -3.50 17.71 -19.91
CA LYS A 102 -3.21 16.32 -19.51
C LYS A 102 -4.48 15.48 -19.46
N TYR A 103 -5.60 16.06 -19.05
CA TYR A 103 -6.86 15.32 -18.87
C TYR A 103 -7.52 14.93 -20.20
N ASP A 104 -7.09 15.52 -21.31
CA ASP A 104 -7.54 15.14 -22.65
C ASP A 104 -6.76 13.94 -23.21
N LEU A 105 -5.67 13.55 -22.56
CA LEU A 105 -4.81 12.44 -22.98
C LEU A 105 -5.18 11.14 -22.27
N SER A 106 -5.04 10.03 -22.99
CA SER A 106 -5.03 8.71 -22.36
C SER A 106 -3.81 8.55 -21.45
N ARG A 107 -3.87 7.62 -20.49
CA ARG A 107 -2.72 7.29 -19.64
C ARG A 107 -1.51 6.89 -20.47
N GLU A 108 -1.72 6.09 -21.52
CA GLU A 108 -0.63 5.60 -22.37
C GLU A 108 0.02 6.74 -23.15
N ASP A 109 -0.78 7.66 -23.71
CA ASP A 109 -0.26 8.80 -24.45
C ASP A 109 0.46 9.80 -23.54
N PHE A 110 -0.07 10.04 -22.35
CA PHE A 110 0.63 10.84 -21.35
C PHE A 110 1.98 10.23 -20.97
N LEU A 111 2.04 8.91 -20.76
CA LEU A 111 3.29 8.21 -20.42
C LEU A 111 4.33 8.30 -21.54
N LYS A 112 3.92 8.31 -22.83
CA LYS A 112 4.86 8.54 -23.94
C LYS A 112 5.55 9.90 -23.80
N HIS A 113 4.81 10.97 -23.52
CA HIS A 113 5.39 12.29 -23.29
C HIS A 113 6.32 12.35 -22.07
N VAL A 114 6.01 11.59 -21.02
CA VAL A 114 6.88 11.48 -19.83
C VAL A 114 8.19 10.77 -20.16
N TRP A 115 8.14 9.69 -20.95
CA TRP A 115 9.35 9.00 -21.41
C TRP A 115 10.19 9.84 -22.37
N GLU A 116 9.56 10.52 -23.33
CA GLU A 116 10.26 11.48 -24.22
C GLU A 116 10.99 12.57 -23.43
N TRP A 117 10.35 13.09 -22.37
CA TRP A 117 10.96 14.06 -21.47
C TRP A 117 12.14 13.43 -20.71
N THR A 118 11.95 12.24 -20.16
CA THR A 118 12.94 11.50 -19.38
C THR A 118 14.19 11.21 -20.21
N ASP A 119 14.03 10.71 -21.44
CA ASP A 119 15.14 10.38 -22.33
C ASP A 119 15.94 11.63 -22.72
N LYS A 120 15.23 12.72 -23.06
CA LYS A 120 15.85 13.99 -23.41
C LYS A 120 16.63 14.60 -22.25
N HIS A 121 16.01 14.72 -21.07
CA HIS A 121 16.61 15.39 -19.92
C HIS A 121 17.63 14.50 -19.20
N GLY A 122 17.39 13.20 -19.13
CA GLY A 122 18.35 12.22 -18.62
C GLY A 122 19.65 12.23 -19.43
N GLY A 123 19.55 12.25 -20.77
CA GLY A 123 20.72 12.38 -21.65
C GLY A 123 21.53 13.66 -21.38
N ILE A 124 20.86 14.81 -21.27
CA ILE A 124 21.52 16.09 -20.97
C ILE A 124 22.29 16.02 -19.65
N ILE A 125 21.68 15.48 -18.59
CA ILE A 125 22.30 15.34 -17.27
C ILE A 125 23.60 14.53 -17.34
N LEU A 126 23.57 13.38 -18.02
CA LEU A 126 24.75 12.52 -18.16
C LEU A 126 25.86 13.21 -18.94
N GLU A 127 25.53 13.91 -20.03
CA GLU A 127 26.52 14.66 -20.81
C GLU A 127 27.13 15.83 -20.01
N GLN A 128 26.36 16.48 -19.15
CA GLN A 128 26.90 17.49 -18.24
C GLN A 128 27.88 16.92 -17.22
N LEU A 129 27.59 15.75 -16.64
CA LEU A 129 28.51 15.06 -15.73
C LEU A 129 29.80 14.62 -16.44
N LYS A 130 29.69 14.13 -17.68
CA LYS A 130 30.85 13.83 -18.52
C LYS A 130 31.68 15.07 -18.81
N LYS A 131 31.02 16.19 -19.16
CA LYS A 131 31.70 17.47 -19.43
C LYS A 131 32.39 18.04 -18.20
N LEU A 132 31.86 17.79 -16.99
CA LEU A 132 32.52 18.11 -15.72
C LEU A 132 33.78 17.27 -15.47
N GLY A 133 33.96 16.16 -16.19
CA GLY A 133 35.06 15.24 -16.01
C GLY A 133 34.81 14.13 -14.99
N ALA A 134 33.54 13.81 -14.69
CA ALA A 134 33.21 12.78 -13.69
C ALA A 134 33.75 11.40 -14.07
N SER A 135 34.53 10.76 -13.18
CA SER A 135 35.16 9.46 -13.42
C SER A 135 34.25 8.24 -13.13
N CYS A 136 32.98 8.35 -13.55
CA CYS A 136 31.94 7.34 -13.33
C CYS A 136 32.12 6.09 -14.19
N ASP A 137 31.68 4.95 -13.68
CA ASP A 137 31.52 3.72 -14.46
C ASP A 137 30.23 3.82 -15.29
N TRP A 138 30.33 4.41 -16.49
CA TRP A 138 29.19 4.68 -17.36
C TRP A 138 28.49 3.41 -17.88
N ASP A 139 29.18 2.27 -17.91
CA ASP A 139 28.59 0.97 -18.28
C ASP A 139 27.53 0.53 -17.25
N ARG A 140 27.57 1.09 -16.04
CA ARG A 140 26.64 0.82 -14.94
C ARG A 140 25.55 1.87 -14.76
N THR A 141 25.37 2.76 -15.73
CA THR A 141 24.35 3.82 -15.66
C THR A 141 22.98 3.23 -15.35
N ALA A 142 22.34 3.75 -14.29
CA ALA A 142 21.06 3.27 -13.79
C ALA A 142 19.94 4.31 -13.93
N PHE A 143 18.70 3.85 -14.05
CA PHE A 143 17.51 4.68 -13.99
C PHE A 143 16.50 4.07 -13.02
N THR A 144 15.87 4.88 -12.17
CA THR A 144 15.02 4.32 -11.09
C THR A 144 13.81 3.53 -11.57
N MET A 145 13.34 3.77 -12.81
CA MET A 145 12.24 3.02 -13.45
C MET A 145 12.72 1.97 -14.47
N ASP A 146 14.02 1.66 -14.53
CA ASP A 146 14.48 0.53 -15.36
C ASP A 146 14.05 -0.82 -14.78
N GLU A 147 14.18 -1.87 -15.59
CA GLU A 147 13.68 -3.20 -15.24
C GLU A 147 14.36 -3.78 -13.98
N PRO A 148 15.71 -3.78 -13.85
CA PRO A 148 16.36 -4.28 -12.63
C PRO A 148 15.96 -3.55 -11.35
N ARG A 149 15.87 -2.21 -11.39
CA ARG A 149 15.49 -1.40 -10.21
C ARG A 149 14.02 -1.57 -9.87
N SER A 150 13.14 -1.60 -10.89
CA SER A 150 11.71 -1.86 -10.70
C SER A 150 11.46 -3.24 -10.06
N LYS A 151 12.17 -4.28 -10.51
CA LYS A 151 12.11 -5.62 -9.87
C LYS A 151 12.56 -5.58 -8.42
N SER A 152 13.59 -4.78 -8.11
CA SER A 152 14.10 -4.63 -6.74
C SER A 152 13.08 -3.95 -5.82
N VAL A 153 12.39 -2.90 -6.30
CA VAL A 153 11.32 -2.22 -5.55
C VAL A 153 10.16 -3.18 -5.26
N ILE A 154 9.71 -3.94 -6.26
CA ILE A 154 8.63 -4.93 -6.09
C ILE A 154 9.04 -5.99 -5.07
N LYS A 155 10.27 -6.51 -5.15
CA LYS A 155 10.79 -7.49 -4.19
C LYS A 155 10.76 -6.95 -2.76
N VAL A 156 11.25 -5.73 -2.54
CA VAL A 156 11.26 -5.10 -1.20
C VAL A 156 9.85 -4.84 -0.70
N PHE A 157 8.94 -4.39 -1.56
CA PHE A 157 7.53 -4.20 -1.20
C PHE A 157 6.89 -5.51 -0.72
N VAL A 158 7.09 -6.62 -1.45
CA VAL A 158 6.57 -7.95 -1.07
C VAL A 158 7.20 -8.45 0.23
N ASP A 159 8.50 -8.25 0.43
CA ASP A 159 9.19 -8.62 1.67
C ASP A 159 8.64 -7.85 2.88
N LEU A 160 8.47 -6.52 2.76
CA LEU A 160 7.89 -5.69 3.82
C LEU A 160 6.42 -6.02 4.10
N TYR A 161 5.65 -6.36 3.06
CA TYR A 161 4.27 -6.83 3.21
C TYR A 161 4.20 -8.16 3.95
N THR A 162 5.05 -9.13 3.58
CA THR A 162 5.11 -10.45 4.22
C THR A 162 5.51 -10.36 5.69
N LYS A 163 6.34 -9.38 6.05
CA LYS A 163 6.72 -9.05 7.43
C LYS A 163 5.64 -8.32 8.23
N GLY A 164 4.48 -8.01 7.63
CA GLY A 164 3.39 -7.27 8.27
C GLY A 164 3.66 -5.77 8.45
N LEU A 165 4.70 -5.22 7.79
CA LEU A 165 5.09 -3.80 7.89
C LEU A 165 4.35 -2.90 6.88
N VAL A 166 3.74 -3.49 5.86
CA VAL A 166 2.90 -2.79 4.88
C VAL A 166 1.46 -3.24 5.06
N TYR A 167 0.54 -2.30 5.16
CA TYR A 167 -0.90 -2.57 5.27
C TYR A 167 -1.71 -1.57 4.45
N ARG A 168 -2.97 -1.90 4.20
CA ARG A 168 -3.94 -1.00 3.57
C ARG A 168 -5.03 -0.68 4.59
N GLY A 169 -5.20 0.60 4.88
CA GLY A 169 -6.23 1.09 5.80
C GLY A 169 -6.72 2.48 5.40
N VAL A 170 -7.69 2.99 6.15
CA VAL A 170 -8.15 4.37 6.04
C VAL A 170 -7.50 5.18 7.15
N ARG A 171 -6.82 6.26 6.78
CA ARG A 171 -6.22 7.23 7.69
C ARG A 171 -6.35 8.63 7.12
N MET A 172 -6.21 9.65 7.96
CA MET A 172 -6.05 11.02 7.48
C MET A 172 -4.73 11.13 6.72
N VAL A 173 -4.76 11.80 5.57
CA VAL A 173 -3.58 11.97 4.68
C VAL A 173 -3.50 13.42 4.23
N ASN A 174 -2.29 13.88 3.92
CA ASN A 174 -2.10 15.15 3.22
C ASN A 174 -2.55 14.94 1.77
N TRP A 175 -3.49 15.75 1.29
CA TRP A 175 -4.04 15.65 -0.05
C TRP A 175 -3.73 16.93 -0.84
N ASP A 176 -3.08 16.77 -2.00
CA ASP A 176 -2.90 17.86 -2.94
C ASP A 176 -4.12 17.94 -3.89
N PRO A 177 -4.98 18.97 -3.79
CA PRO A 177 -6.14 19.11 -4.68
C PRO A 177 -5.76 19.45 -6.12
N ALA A 178 -4.58 20.01 -6.38
CA ALA A 178 -4.12 20.36 -7.72
C ALA A 178 -3.58 19.13 -8.46
N ALA A 179 -2.70 18.36 -7.81
CA ALA A 179 -2.15 17.12 -8.37
C ALA A 179 -3.08 15.90 -8.22
N LYS A 180 -4.12 16.01 -7.36
CA LYS A 180 -5.10 14.95 -7.05
C LYS A 180 -4.43 13.67 -6.55
N THR A 181 -3.48 13.82 -5.63
CA THR A 181 -2.75 12.70 -5.02
C THR A 181 -2.51 12.93 -3.53
N ALA A 182 -2.29 11.85 -2.79
CA ALA A 182 -1.80 11.91 -1.42
C ALA A 182 -0.30 12.20 -1.40
N LEU A 183 0.15 12.91 -0.35
CA LEU A 183 1.55 13.24 -0.10
C LEU A 183 2.01 12.68 1.25
N SER A 184 3.30 12.36 1.33
CA SER A 184 3.99 12.08 2.59
C SER A 184 4.10 13.35 3.44
N ASP A 185 4.23 13.21 4.75
CA ASP A 185 4.50 14.36 5.64
C ASP A 185 5.80 15.08 5.26
N GLU A 186 6.81 14.34 4.82
CA GLU A 186 8.11 14.87 4.35
C GLU A 186 8.01 15.70 3.05
N GLU A 187 6.91 15.58 2.31
CA GLU A 187 6.67 16.35 1.08
C GLU A 187 5.89 17.64 1.35
N VAL A 188 5.39 17.83 2.58
CA VAL A 188 4.59 19.00 2.97
C VAL A 188 5.48 20.12 3.49
N VAL A 189 5.45 21.25 2.78
CA VAL A 189 6.19 22.46 3.18
C VAL A 189 5.28 23.40 3.97
N TYR A 190 5.54 23.54 5.25
CA TYR A 190 4.83 24.47 6.12
C TYR A 190 5.20 25.92 5.82
N ARG A 191 4.18 26.78 5.77
CA ARG A 191 4.33 28.23 5.56
C ARG A 191 3.37 28.98 6.47
N GLU A 192 3.84 30.08 7.03
CA GLU A 192 2.98 30.99 7.79
C GLU A 192 1.98 31.67 6.85
N VAL A 193 0.70 31.58 7.19
CA VAL A 193 -0.38 32.20 6.43
C VAL A 193 -1.31 32.96 7.36
N LYS A 194 -1.79 34.13 6.91
CA LYS A 194 -2.83 34.86 7.63
C LYS A 194 -4.16 34.11 7.44
N SER A 195 -4.70 33.62 8.53
CA SER A 195 -6.02 32.98 8.57
C SER A 195 -6.94 33.69 9.57
N LYS A 196 -8.23 33.35 9.54
CA LYS A 196 -9.23 33.89 10.45
C LYS A 196 -9.54 32.85 11.52
N LEU A 197 -9.37 33.23 12.78
CA LEU A 197 -9.79 32.43 13.92
C LEU A 197 -11.21 32.84 14.33
N TYR A 198 -12.16 31.95 14.13
CA TYR A 198 -13.58 32.18 14.46
C TYR A 198 -13.95 31.50 15.77
N TYR A 199 -14.75 32.19 16.59
CA TYR A 199 -15.31 31.63 17.82
C TYR A 199 -16.78 31.27 17.59
N LEU A 200 -17.11 29.99 17.70
CA LEU A 200 -18.48 29.50 17.60
C LEU A 200 -18.99 29.13 19.00
N LYS A 201 -20.21 29.57 19.34
CA LYS A 201 -20.93 29.14 20.53
C LYS A 201 -22.12 28.29 20.10
N TYR A 202 -22.22 27.10 20.66
CA TYR A 202 -23.39 26.23 20.50
C TYR A 202 -24.08 26.07 21.85
N LYS A 203 -25.42 26.06 21.85
CA LYS A 203 -26.19 25.76 23.06
C LYS A 203 -26.03 24.28 23.36
N LEU A 204 -25.74 23.96 24.62
CA LEU A 204 -25.86 22.59 25.11
C LEU A 204 -27.34 22.22 25.14
N ALA A 205 -27.63 20.99 24.78
CA ALA A 205 -28.98 20.46 24.93
C ALA A 205 -29.37 20.50 26.42
N PRO A 206 -30.59 20.95 26.77
CA PRO A 206 -31.17 20.73 28.10
C PRO A 206 -31.03 19.26 28.53
N SER A 207 -30.84 19.00 29.83
CA SER A 207 -30.65 17.64 30.36
C SER A 207 -31.83 16.68 30.09
N ASP A 208 -33.00 17.25 29.82
CA ASP A 208 -34.27 16.62 29.48
C ASP A 208 -34.55 16.60 27.97
N SER A 209 -33.59 17.06 27.15
CA SER A 209 -33.70 16.89 25.70
C SER A 209 -33.75 15.39 25.37
N PRO A 210 -34.65 14.95 24.47
CA PRO A 210 -34.61 13.59 24.00
C PRO A 210 -33.19 13.33 23.47
N GLU A 211 -32.50 12.31 24.00
CA GLU A 211 -31.33 11.76 23.33
C GLU A 211 -31.76 11.56 21.88
N GLY A 212 -31.12 12.27 20.94
CA GLY A 212 -31.52 12.20 19.53
C GLY A 212 -31.68 10.73 19.17
N GLU A 213 -32.79 10.35 18.54
CA GLU A 213 -33.17 8.95 18.32
C GLU A 213 -32.04 8.16 17.64
N GLU A 214 -31.08 7.66 18.42
CA GLU A 214 -30.46 6.40 18.10
C GLU A 214 -31.64 5.44 18.18
N LYS A 215 -32.13 5.00 17.02
CA LYS A 215 -32.92 3.78 16.94
C LYS A 215 -32.08 2.70 17.60
N LYS A 216 -32.21 2.55 18.93
CA LYS A 216 -31.53 1.51 19.69
C LYS A 216 -31.95 0.24 18.98
N PRO A 217 -31.00 -0.49 18.37
CA PRO A 217 -31.37 -1.67 17.63
C PRO A 217 -32.12 -2.56 18.59
N ARG A 218 -33.25 -3.15 18.13
CA ARG A 218 -34.06 -4.08 18.94
C ARG A 218 -33.21 -5.16 19.63
N TYR A 219 -32.02 -5.44 19.08
CA TYR A 219 -30.98 -6.26 19.70
C TYR A 219 -29.62 -5.55 19.61
N GLN A 220 -29.01 -5.27 20.76
CA GLN A 220 -27.59 -4.89 20.82
C GLN A 220 -26.77 -6.18 20.94
N THR A 221 -26.10 -6.54 19.84
CA THR A 221 -25.47 -7.88 19.71
C THR A 221 -23.95 -7.85 19.87
N ALA A 222 -23.31 -6.68 19.80
CA ALA A 222 -21.88 -6.47 20.01
C ALA A 222 -21.59 -5.02 20.40
N ARG A 223 -20.41 -4.73 20.97
CA ARG A 223 -19.97 -3.35 21.15
C ARG A 223 -19.67 -2.73 19.78
N LYS A 224 -19.86 -1.41 19.66
CA LYS A 224 -19.68 -0.68 18.38
C LYS A 224 -18.30 -0.89 17.76
N SER A 225 -17.25 -0.90 18.57
CA SER A 225 -15.87 -1.14 18.14
C SER A 225 -15.65 -2.56 17.57
N GLU A 226 -16.18 -3.58 18.25
CA GLU A 226 -16.09 -4.98 17.83
C GLU A 226 -16.91 -5.23 16.55
N TYR A 227 -18.11 -4.64 16.50
CA TYR A 227 -18.97 -4.73 15.33
C TYR A 227 -18.28 -4.16 14.08
N GLU A 228 -17.72 -2.95 14.16
CA GLU A 228 -17.05 -2.33 13.01
C GLU A 228 -15.79 -3.09 12.58
N LEU A 229 -15.06 -3.71 13.51
CA LEU A 229 -13.89 -4.55 13.20
C LEU A 229 -14.28 -5.79 12.37
N LEU A 230 -15.37 -6.46 12.74
CA LEU A 230 -15.79 -7.73 12.14
C LEU A 230 -16.73 -7.58 10.94
N LYS A 231 -17.35 -6.40 10.76
CA LYS A 231 -18.34 -6.11 9.72
C LYS A 231 -17.85 -6.42 8.30
N LYS A 232 -16.57 -6.15 8.01
CA LYS A 232 -15.99 -6.46 6.70
C LYS A 232 -15.90 -7.96 6.47
N ASN A 233 -15.38 -8.70 7.46
CA ASN A 233 -15.25 -10.16 7.40
C ASN A 233 -16.63 -10.83 7.28
N ALA A 234 -17.62 -10.38 8.06
CA ALA A 234 -18.99 -10.86 7.96
C ALA A 234 -19.61 -10.61 6.57
N LYS A 235 -19.22 -9.53 5.87
CA LYS A 235 -19.67 -9.28 4.49
C LYS A 235 -18.98 -10.19 3.49
N GLU A 236 -17.70 -10.48 3.67
CA GLU A 236 -16.94 -11.41 2.82
C GLU A 236 -17.46 -12.85 2.98
N LEU A 237 -17.71 -13.32 4.21
CA LEU A 237 -18.30 -14.63 4.49
C LEU A 237 -19.68 -14.80 3.83
N ARG A 238 -20.51 -13.75 3.80
CA ARG A 238 -21.79 -13.80 3.04
C ARG A 238 -21.59 -13.92 1.54
N ARG A 239 -20.47 -13.45 0.98
CA ARG A 239 -20.20 -13.49 -0.46
C ARG A 239 -19.63 -14.85 -0.87
N PHE A 240 -18.86 -15.47 0.01
CA PHE A 240 -18.16 -16.73 -0.22
C PHE A 240 -18.68 -17.84 0.69
N SER A 241 -20.01 -18.01 0.75
CA SER A 241 -20.63 -19.08 1.53
C SER A 241 -20.42 -20.44 0.85
N THR A 242 -20.27 -21.48 1.66
CA THR A 242 -20.24 -22.87 1.22
C THR A 242 -21.57 -23.29 0.59
N GLU A 243 -21.57 -24.42 -0.12
CA GLU A 243 -22.78 -24.99 -0.72
C GLU A 243 -23.82 -25.34 0.35
N ALA A 244 -23.39 -25.95 1.46
CA ALA A 244 -24.23 -26.29 2.60
C ALA A 244 -24.85 -25.05 3.26
N GLU A 245 -24.06 -24.01 3.55
CA GLU A 245 -24.60 -22.74 4.09
C GLU A 245 -25.59 -22.09 3.13
N SER A 246 -25.34 -22.17 1.82
CA SER A 246 -26.23 -21.60 0.81
C SER A 246 -27.56 -22.35 0.76
N ALA A 247 -27.53 -23.69 0.77
CA ALA A 247 -28.71 -24.54 0.83
C ALA A 247 -29.54 -24.31 2.11
N LEU A 248 -28.87 -24.26 3.27
CA LEU A 248 -29.55 -23.99 4.54
C LEU A 248 -30.14 -22.57 4.58
N TRP A 249 -29.42 -21.58 4.05
CA TRP A 249 -29.92 -20.20 4.00
C TRP A 249 -31.17 -20.04 3.14
N GLU A 250 -31.27 -20.74 2.01
CA GLU A 250 -32.47 -20.74 1.15
C GLU A 250 -33.73 -21.17 1.93
N MET A 251 -33.57 -22.12 2.84
CA MET A 251 -34.67 -22.56 3.71
C MET A 251 -34.98 -21.54 4.80
N LEU A 252 -33.95 -21.04 5.51
CA LEU A 252 -34.11 -20.12 6.63
C LEU A 252 -34.60 -18.71 6.23
N ARG A 253 -34.20 -18.20 5.07
CA ARG A 253 -34.51 -16.82 4.62
C ARG A 253 -35.99 -16.58 4.33
N SER A 254 -36.74 -17.65 4.08
CA SER A 254 -38.14 -17.59 3.62
C SER A 254 -39.16 -17.43 4.76
N ASN A 255 -38.71 -17.28 6.01
CA ASN A 255 -39.55 -17.22 7.23
C ASN A 255 -40.52 -18.40 7.39
N LYS A 256 -40.28 -19.52 6.68
CA LYS A 256 -41.11 -20.74 6.75
C LYS A 256 -41.14 -21.38 8.14
N LEU A 257 -40.18 -21.05 8.99
CA LEU A 257 -40.09 -21.53 10.38
C LEU A 257 -40.77 -20.60 11.39
N GLY A 258 -41.44 -19.53 10.94
CA GLY A 258 -42.12 -18.57 11.80
C GLY A 258 -41.20 -17.56 12.51
N GLU A 259 -39.88 -17.77 12.47
CA GLU A 259 -38.89 -16.94 13.13
C GLU A 259 -37.85 -16.36 12.14
N LYS A 260 -37.38 -15.14 12.42
CA LYS A 260 -36.44 -14.44 11.54
C LYS A 260 -34.99 -14.85 11.83
N PHE A 261 -34.34 -15.42 10.82
CA PHE A 261 -32.91 -15.72 10.85
C PHE A 261 -32.05 -14.63 10.21
N ARG A 262 -30.81 -14.52 10.68
CA ARG A 262 -29.76 -13.68 10.10
C ARG A 262 -28.55 -14.54 9.78
N ARG A 263 -27.93 -14.30 8.63
CA ARG A 263 -26.73 -15.00 8.17
C ARG A 263 -25.46 -14.20 8.48
N GLN A 264 -24.40 -14.90 8.90
CA GLN A 264 -23.06 -14.37 9.17
C GLN A 264 -23.14 -13.16 10.10
N HIS A 265 -23.84 -13.33 11.23
CA HIS A 265 -24.19 -12.26 12.16
C HIS A 265 -23.12 -12.13 13.25
N ILE A 266 -22.88 -10.91 13.72
CA ILE A 266 -21.86 -10.64 14.74
C ILE A 266 -22.51 -10.69 16.12
N LEU A 267 -22.02 -11.59 16.98
CA LEU A 267 -22.37 -11.69 18.39
C LEU A 267 -21.09 -11.47 19.21
N ASN A 268 -21.07 -10.40 20.02
CA ASN A 268 -19.89 -9.93 20.73
C ASN A 268 -18.69 -9.75 19.77
N ASN A 269 -17.65 -10.57 19.91
CA ASN A 269 -16.46 -10.59 19.07
C ASN A 269 -16.41 -11.82 18.13
N ILE A 270 -17.54 -12.47 17.87
CA ILE A 270 -17.66 -13.72 17.10
C ILE A 270 -18.61 -13.51 15.92
N ILE A 271 -18.27 -14.08 14.76
CA ILE A 271 -19.18 -14.19 13.62
C ILE A 271 -19.77 -15.60 13.64
N VAL A 272 -21.10 -15.70 13.63
CA VAL A 272 -21.84 -16.97 13.62
C VAL A 272 -22.57 -17.14 12.30
N ASP A 273 -22.64 -18.37 11.79
CA ASP A 273 -23.18 -18.64 10.45
C ASP A 273 -24.66 -18.27 10.33
N PHE A 274 -25.50 -18.68 11.29
CA PHE A 274 -26.88 -18.26 11.38
C PHE A 274 -27.31 -17.98 12.82
N VAL A 275 -28.19 -16.99 13.00
CA VAL A 275 -28.78 -16.70 14.30
C VAL A 275 -30.25 -16.29 14.18
N CYS A 276 -31.07 -16.84 15.08
CA CYS A 276 -32.40 -16.35 15.40
C CYS A 276 -32.33 -15.54 16.70
N LEU A 277 -32.35 -14.22 16.58
CA LEU A 277 -32.21 -13.33 17.73
C LEU A 277 -33.43 -13.36 18.66
N SER A 278 -34.64 -13.66 18.15
CA SER A 278 -35.87 -13.72 18.96
C SER A 278 -35.95 -14.96 19.85
N LYS A 279 -35.13 -15.98 19.58
CA LYS A 279 -35.10 -17.26 20.30
C LYS A 279 -33.72 -17.60 20.85
N SER A 280 -32.79 -16.64 20.84
CA SER A 280 -31.40 -16.83 21.25
C SER A 280 -30.79 -18.13 20.70
N LEU A 281 -30.99 -18.41 19.41
CA LEU A 281 -30.55 -19.66 18.79
C LEU A 281 -29.49 -19.39 17.72
N VAL A 282 -28.33 -20.01 17.84
CA VAL A 282 -27.24 -20.00 16.88
C VAL A 282 -27.15 -21.35 16.18
N ILE A 283 -26.91 -21.32 14.86
CA ILE A 283 -26.63 -22.51 14.06
C ILE A 283 -25.28 -22.28 13.37
N GLU A 284 -24.34 -23.19 13.60
CA GLU A 284 -23.02 -23.23 12.95
C GLU A 284 -22.98 -24.42 11.98
N VAL A 285 -22.50 -24.16 10.76
CA VAL A 285 -22.37 -25.16 9.70
C VAL A 285 -20.90 -25.54 9.59
N ASP A 286 -20.52 -26.64 10.25
CA ASP A 286 -19.13 -27.07 10.33
C ASP A 286 -18.73 -27.91 9.11
N GLY A 287 -17.55 -27.59 8.57
CA GLY A 287 -16.89 -28.36 7.51
C GLY A 287 -16.23 -29.63 8.02
N GLY A 288 -16.98 -30.52 8.67
CA GLY A 288 -16.50 -31.79 9.20
C GLY A 288 -15.50 -31.63 10.36
N TYR A 289 -15.68 -32.41 11.43
CA TYR A 289 -14.73 -32.45 12.55
C TYR A 289 -13.38 -32.98 12.06
N HIS A 290 -12.48 -32.09 11.65
CA HIS A 290 -11.08 -32.47 11.53
C HIS A 290 -10.58 -32.77 12.94
N ASN A 291 -10.18 -34.03 13.19
CA ASN A 291 -9.68 -34.58 14.46
C ASN A 291 -8.35 -33.93 14.95
N LYS A 292 -8.24 -32.60 14.90
CA LYS A 292 -7.15 -31.83 15.46
C LYS A 292 -7.62 -31.25 16.80
N PRO A 293 -6.99 -31.64 17.93
CA PRO A 293 -7.41 -31.20 19.27
C PRO A 293 -7.53 -29.67 19.41
N GLU A 294 -6.63 -28.92 18.78
CA GLU A 294 -6.60 -27.46 18.82
C GLU A 294 -7.85 -26.80 18.21
N ILE A 295 -8.42 -27.39 17.16
CA ILE A 295 -9.65 -26.89 16.51
C ILE A 295 -10.84 -27.14 17.42
N GLN A 296 -10.89 -28.33 18.05
CA GLN A 296 -11.96 -28.73 18.96
C GLN A 296 -11.98 -27.88 20.24
N GLU A 297 -10.81 -27.54 20.79
CA GLU A 297 -10.71 -26.63 21.95
C GLU A 297 -11.22 -25.22 21.63
N LEU A 298 -10.86 -24.68 20.45
CA LEU A 298 -11.32 -23.37 20.01
C LEU A 298 -12.84 -23.34 19.77
N ASP A 299 -13.39 -24.40 19.20
CA ASP A 299 -14.82 -24.57 18.96
C ASP A 299 -15.64 -24.68 20.24
N ASN A 300 -15.10 -25.38 21.24
CA ASN A 300 -15.70 -25.45 22.56
C ASN A 300 -15.68 -24.08 23.26
N LEU A 301 -14.56 -23.34 23.16
CA LEU A 301 -14.47 -21.99 23.70
C LEU A 301 -15.48 -21.04 23.04
N LYS A 302 -15.60 -21.09 21.70
CA LYS A 302 -16.59 -20.32 20.93
C LYS A 302 -18.01 -20.63 21.41
N THR A 303 -18.33 -21.91 21.60
CA THR A 303 -19.64 -22.38 22.06
C THR A 303 -19.94 -21.93 23.49
N ASN A 304 -18.95 -21.99 24.40
CA ASN A 304 -19.10 -21.55 25.78
C ASN A 304 -19.38 -20.05 25.87
N ILE A 305 -18.66 -19.22 25.10
CA ILE A 305 -18.90 -17.78 25.05
C ILE A 305 -20.32 -17.49 24.55
N LEU A 306 -20.79 -18.19 23.51
CA LEU A 306 -22.16 -18.02 23.00
C LEU A 306 -23.22 -18.43 24.03
N ASN A 307 -23.00 -19.51 24.76
CA ASN A 307 -23.87 -19.95 25.86
C ASN A 307 -23.90 -18.93 27.01
N GLU A 308 -22.75 -18.36 27.40
CA GLU A 308 -22.67 -17.29 28.41
C GLU A 308 -23.41 -16.02 27.98
N LEU A 309 -23.45 -15.74 26.67
CA LEU A 309 -24.26 -14.68 26.08
C LEU A 309 -25.76 -15.03 25.98
N GLY A 310 -26.16 -16.21 26.47
CA GLY A 310 -27.55 -16.68 26.49
C GLY A 310 -28.01 -17.37 25.21
N TYR A 311 -27.11 -17.69 24.27
CA TYR A 311 -27.46 -18.35 23.03
C TYR A 311 -27.30 -19.87 23.13
N LYS A 312 -28.34 -20.61 22.71
CA LYS A 312 -28.23 -22.04 22.44
C LYS A 312 -27.55 -22.25 21.09
N VAL A 313 -26.52 -23.09 21.04
CA VAL A 313 -25.77 -23.38 19.80
C VAL A 313 -26.13 -24.78 19.28
N ILE A 314 -26.47 -24.86 18.00
CA ILE A 314 -26.60 -26.11 17.24
C ILE A 314 -25.47 -26.15 16.22
N ARG A 315 -24.79 -27.29 16.13
CA ARG A 315 -23.82 -27.57 15.06
C ARG A 315 -24.42 -28.58 14.10
N VAL A 316 -24.32 -28.29 12.81
CA VAL A 316 -24.71 -29.20 11.72
C VAL A 316 -23.53 -29.33 10.77
N THR A 317 -23.27 -30.52 10.28
CA THR A 317 -22.17 -30.74 9.35
C THR A 317 -22.60 -30.43 7.91
N ASN A 318 -21.63 -30.07 7.06
CA ASN A 318 -21.88 -29.91 5.62
C ASN A 318 -22.58 -31.13 5.01
N ASP A 319 -22.14 -32.34 5.35
CA ASP A 319 -22.69 -33.58 4.81
C ASP A 319 -24.14 -33.80 5.26
N GLU A 320 -24.48 -33.51 6.53
CA GLU A 320 -25.86 -33.61 7.02
C GLU A 320 -26.80 -32.63 6.31
N VAL A 321 -26.35 -31.39 6.10
CA VAL A 321 -27.15 -30.36 5.42
C VAL A 321 -27.42 -30.76 3.97
N LEU A 322 -26.41 -31.30 3.26
CA LEU A 322 -26.52 -31.68 1.86
C LEU A 322 -27.25 -33.01 1.65
N ALA A 323 -27.10 -33.97 2.58
CA ALA A 323 -27.70 -35.30 2.48
C ALA A 323 -29.14 -35.36 3.01
N ASN A 324 -29.48 -34.59 4.05
CA ASN A 324 -30.81 -34.61 4.67
C ASN A 324 -31.24 -33.23 5.20
N THR A 325 -31.42 -32.28 4.30
CA THR A 325 -31.83 -30.91 4.65
C THR A 325 -33.13 -30.86 5.45
N ASP A 326 -34.12 -31.71 5.14
CA ASP A 326 -35.40 -31.74 5.85
C ASP A 326 -35.25 -32.18 7.32
N GLY A 327 -34.40 -33.19 7.60
CA GLY A 327 -34.10 -33.62 8.97
C GLY A 327 -33.38 -32.55 9.79
N VAL A 328 -32.47 -31.79 9.15
CA VAL A 328 -31.81 -30.63 9.78
C VAL A 328 -32.83 -29.55 10.14
N ILE A 329 -33.80 -29.30 9.27
CA ILE A 329 -34.87 -28.33 9.53
C ILE A 329 -35.76 -28.74 10.70
N GLU A 330 -36.15 -30.02 10.80
CA GLU A 330 -36.92 -30.51 11.96
C GLU A 330 -36.14 -30.37 13.27
N THR A 331 -34.82 -30.60 13.23
CA THR A 331 -33.93 -30.38 14.38
C THR A 331 -33.92 -28.90 14.81
N ILE A 332 -33.83 -27.98 13.84
CA ILE A 332 -33.87 -26.54 14.09
C ILE A 332 -35.24 -26.13 14.67
N LYS A 333 -36.36 -26.65 14.13
CA LYS A 333 -37.70 -26.39 14.67
C LYS A 333 -37.85 -26.86 16.11
N GLY A 334 -37.39 -28.08 16.41
CA GLY A 334 -37.39 -28.61 17.77
C GLY A 334 -36.58 -27.76 18.74
N ALA A 335 -35.46 -27.19 18.28
CA ALA A 335 -34.66 -26.30 19.10
C ALA A 335 -35.31 -24.92 19.29
N LEU A 336 -35.98 -24.36 18.28
CA LEU A 336 -36.72 -23.09 18.39
C LEU A 336 -37.85 -23.15 19.42
N LEU A 337 -38.52 -24.31 19.55
CA LEU A 337 -39.56 -24.52 20.57
C LEU A 337 -39.00 -24.56 21.99
N ASN A 338 -37.76 -25.01 22.15
CA ASN A 338 -37.10 -25.23 23.44
C ASN A 338 -36.10 -24.12 23.81
N SER A 339 -36.03 -23.02 23.05
CA SER A 339 -35.11 -21.91 23.33
C SER A 339 -35.88 -20.70 23.87
N PRO A 340 -35.46 -20.14 25.03
CA PRO A 340 -36.14 -19.00 25.63
C PRO A 340 -35.94 -17.72 24.80
N PRO A 341 -36.88 -16.75 24.88
CA PRO A 341 -36.66 -15.43 24.33
C PRO A 341 -35.49 -14.71 25.06
N PRO A 342 -34.80 -13.75 24.43
CA PRO A 342 -33.70 -13.04 25.07
C PRO A 342 -34.17 -12.26 26.30
N GLY A 343 -33.59 -12.54 27.47
CA GLY A 343 -33.78 -11.74 28.69
C GLY A 343 -34.87 -12.21 29.65
N GLU A 344 -35.31 -13.48 29.57
CA GLU A 344 -36.03 -14.16 30.67
C GLU A 344 -35.08 -14.92 31.60
#